data_AF-W2X053-F1
#
_entry.id   AF-W2X053-F1
#
_cell.length_a   1.000
_cell.length_b   1.000
_cell.length_c   1.000
_cell.angle_alpha   90.00
_cell.angle_beta   90.00
_cell.angle_gamma   90.00
#
_symmetry.space_group_name_H-M   'P 1'
#
loop_
_entity.id
_entity.type
_entity.pdbx_description
1 polymer ?
#
loop_
_entity_poly.entity_id
_entity_poly.type
_entity_poly.pdbx_seq_one_letter_code
_entity_poly.pdbx_strand_id
1 'polypeptide(L)'
;MVRLGVKIKKRGKVPQRRRKQKPLRKFKTKFVRDPKVQEVWDHNLTTRQNYVNLGLQANPNAHAALRESIADADGTLEAADEARLFEVPDSDFLGERNPRRVANYVSEEEAKYLRKLIAKYGEDYKKMERDVKINNMQWTEQKLRRRCARLALLDANIISKPQAEETQD
;
A
#
# COMPACT_ATOMS: atom_id res chain seq x y z
N MET A 1 15.58 70.28 50.49
CA MET A 1 14.63 69.44 51.26
C MET A 1 14.09 68.34 50.37
N VAL A 2 14.57 67.11 50.52
CA VAL A 2 14.08 65.94 49.76
C VAL A 2 12.95 65.31 50.58
N ARG A 3 11.74 65.17 50.02
CA ARG A 3 10.62 64.51 50.70
C ARG A 3 10.94 63.01 50.86
N LEU A 4 11.22 62.61 52.11
CA LEU A 4 11.27 61.22 52.51
C LEU A 4 9.84 60.66 52.60
N GLY A 5 9.58 59.59 51.87
CA GLY A 5 8.46 58.68 52.14
C GLY A 5 7.40 58.59 51.06
N VAL A 6 7.55 57.61 50.16
CA VAL A 6 6.49 56.60 49.91
C VAL A 6 7.18 55.26 49.62
N LYS A 7 7.03 54.29 50.53
CA LYS A 7 7.52 52.92 50.33
C LYS A 7 6.61 52.24 49.29
N ILE A 8 7.08 52.02 48.07
CA ILE A 8 6.31 51.35 47.01
C ILE A 8 5.95 49.94 47.51
N LYS A 9 4.66 49.66 47.74
CA LYS A 9 4.20 48.34 48.15
C LYS A 9 4.55 47.32 47.06
N LYS A 10 5.42 46.35 47.37
CA LYS A 10 5.69 45.22 46.48
C LYS A 10 4.37 44.47 46.27
N ARG A 11 3.81 44.50 45.07
CA ARG A 11 2.63 43.70 44.73
C ARG A 11 3.01 42.22 44.90
N GLY A 12 2.31 41.51 45.79
CA GLY A 12 2.51 40.06 45.95
C GLY A 12 2.31 39.36 44.60
N LYS A 13 3.15 38.39 44.27
CA LYS A 13 2.99 37.60 43.04
C LYS A 13 1.60 36.96 43.06
N VAL A 14 0.79 37.17 42.02
CA VAL A 14 -0.50 36.50 41.85
C VAL A 14 -0.23 34.98 41.82
N PRO A 15 -0.84 34.17 42.70
CA PRO A 15 -0.62 32.73 42.68
C PRO A 15 -1.15 32.15 41.37
N GLN A 16 -0.24 31.74 40.49
CA GLN A 16 -0.58 31.02 39.26
C GLN A 16 -1.12 29.64 39.64
N ARG A 17 -2.45 29.44 39.57
CA ARG A 17 -3.07 28.12 39.70
C ARG A 17 -2.58 27.23 38.56
N ARG A 18 -1.58 26.39 38.83
CA ARG A 18 -1.21 25.32 37.92
C ARG A 18 -2.39 24.36 37.81
N ARG A 19 -3.06 24.31 36.65
CA ARG A 19 -4.05 23.26 36.37
C ARG A 19 -3.32 21.93 36.60
N LYS A 20 -3.79 21.14 37.57
CA LYS A 20 -3.44 19.72 37.66
C LYS A 20 -4.05 19.07 36.43
N GLN A 21 -3.35 19.08 35.31
CA GLN A 21 -3.71 18.19 34.22
C GLN A 21 -3.64 16.80 34.83
N LYS A 22 -4.81 16.16 35.03
CA LYS A 22 -4.83 14.72 35.26
C LYS A 22 -3.93 14.17 34.15
N PRO A 23 -2.93 13.31 34.43
CA PRO A 23 -2.24 12.67 33.33
C PRO A 23 -3.37 12.08 32.50
N LEU A 24 -3.55 12.58 31.26
CA LEU A 24 -4.45 11.94 30.31
C LEU A 24 -4.12 10.46 30.47
N ARG A 25 -5.11 9.61 30.68
CA ARG A 25 -4.87 8.16 30.63
C ARG A 25 -4.38 7.88 29.21
N LYS A 26 -3.09 8.10 28.95
CA LYS A 26 -2.41 8.04 27.65
C LYS A 26 -2.54 6.64 27.06
N PHE A 27 -2.86 5.67 27.92
CA PHE A 27 -2.96 4.25 27.61
C PHE A 27 -4.37 3.69 27.85
N LYS A 28 -5.43 4.43 27.49
CA LYS A 28 -6.66 3.72 27.08
C LYS A 28 -6.39 3.22 25.66
N THR A 29 -5.80 2.04 25.54
CA THR A 29 -5.63 1.32 24.26
C THR A 29 -7.01 0.87 23.76
N LYS A 30 -7.88 1.83 23.43
CA LYS A 30 -9.22 1.60 22.90
C LYS A 30 -9.21 1.44 21.38
N PHE A 31 -8.10 1.02 20.81
CA PHE A 31 -7.97 0.95 19.36
C PHE A 31 -7.41 -0.41 18.94
N VAL A 32 -8.23 -1.42 19.19
CA VAL A 32 -8.17 -2.67 18.44
C VAL A 32 -9.31 -2.57 17.44
N ARG A 33 -9.04 -2.45 16.14
CA ARG A 33 -10.08 -2.16 15.12
C ARG A 33 -10.84 -3.42 14.70
N ASP A 34 -10.18 -4.58 14.74
CA ASP A 34 -10.76 -5.85 14.36
C ASP A 34 -11.65 -6.41 15.48
N PRO A 35 -12.94 -6.71 15.22
CA PRO A 35 -13.86 -7.24 16.24
C PRO A 35 -13.36 -8.54 16.87
N LYS A 36 -12.71 -9.44 16.11
CA LYS A 36 -12.21 -10.72 16.65
C LYS A 36 -11.09 -10.51 17.66
N VAL A 37 -10.22 -9.54 17.38
CA VAL A 37 -9.11 -9.21 18.27
C VAL A 37 -9.64 -8.49 19.51
N GLN A 38 -10.71 -7.70 19.40
CA GLN A 38 -11.34 -7.03 20.56
C GLN A 38 -11.86 -8.04 21.59
N GLU A 39 -12.44 -9.16 21.16
CA GLU A 39 -12.98 -10.19 22.06
C GLU A 39 -11.90 -10.80 22.96
N VAL A 40 -10.69 -10.98 22.43
CA VAL A 40 -9.57 -11.63 23.13
C VAL A 40 -8.67 -10.61 23.86
N TRP A 41 -8.80 -9.31 23.57
CA TRP A 41 -7.90 -8.28 24.07
C TRP A 41 -8.20 -7.86 25.52
N ASP A 42 -7.30 -8.17 26.46
CA ASP A 42 -7.40 -7.69 27.84
C ASP A 42 -6.73 -6.33 28.02
N HIS A 43 -7.48 -5.33 28.49
CA HIS A 43 -6.98 -3.99 28.76
C HIS A 43 -6.11 -3.88 30.03
N ASN A 44 -6.10 -4.90 30.89
CA ASN A 44 -5.26 -4.94 32.08
C ASN A 44 -3.84 -5.46 31.77
N LEU A 45 -3.69 -6.18 30.66
CA LEU A 45 -2.42 -6.72 30.20
C LEU A 45 -1.68 -5.72 29.32
N THR A 46 -0.36 -5.92 29.23
CA THR A 46 0.47 -5.18 28.29
C THR A 46 0.23 -5.67 26.86
N THR A 47 0.47 -4.82 25.86
CA THR A 47 0.37 -5.17 24.44
C THR A 47 1.15 -6.43 24.08
N ARG A 48 2.33 -6.62 24.70
CA ARG A 48 3.18 -7.81 24.48
C ARG A 48 2.53 -9.09 25.00
N GLN A 49 1.93 -9.04 26.19
CA GLN A 49 1.21 -10.18 26.77
C GLN A 49 -0.03 -10.54 25.96
N ASN A 50 -0.78 -9.53 25.49
CA ASN A 50 -1.93 -9.77 24.61
C ASN A 50 -1.52 -10.39 23.28
N TYR A 51 -0.40 -9.96 22.68
CA TYR A 51 0.11 -10.61 21.48
C TYR A 51 0.47 -12.07 21.72
N VAL A 52 1.11 -12.41 22.85
CA VAL A 52 1.36 -13.82 23.21
C VAL A 52 0.05 -14.62 23.32
N ASN A 53 -0.99 -14.06 23.96
CA ASN A 53 -2.29 -14.72 24.07
C ASN A 53 -2.96 -14.93 22.70
N LEU A 54 -2.73 -14.03 21.75
CA LEU A 54 -3.19 -14.13 20.36
C LEU A 54 -2.32 -15.04 19.50
N GLY A 55 -1.19 -15.56 20.00
CA GLY A 55 -0.21 -16.32 19.23
C GLY A 55 0.66 -15.46 18.30
N LEU A 56 0.74 -14.15 18.56
CA LEU A 56 1.50 -13.18 17.78
C LEU A 56 2.79 -12.78 18.48
N GLN A 57 3.80 -12.39 17.70
CA GLN A 57 5.05 -11.86 18.23
C GLN A 57 5.03 -10.33 18.25
N ALA A 58 5.45 -9.74 19.37
CA ALA A 58 5.50 -8.28 19.52
C ALA A 58 6.60 -7.59 18.69
N ASN A 59 7.68 -8.30 18.42
CA ASN A 59 8.77 -7.81 17.58
C ASN A 59 9.09 -8.87 16.52
N PRO A 60 8.64 -8.71 15.27
CA PRO A 60 8.89 -9.70 14.22
C PRO A 60 10.38 -9.82 13.89
N ASN A 61 11.13 -8.72 14.00
CA ASN A 61 12.56 -8.69 13.67
C ASN A 61 13.43 -9.40 14.74
N ALA A 62 12.87 -9.72 15.90
CA ALA A 62 13.57 -10.45 16.95
C ALA A 62 13.51 -11.97 16.76
N HIS A 63 12.84 -12.46 15.71
CA HIS A 63 12.73 -13.89 15.44
C HIS A 63 14.07 -14.47 14.97
N ALA A 64 14.77 -15.17 15.87
CA ALA A 64 16.13 -15.68 15.64
C ALA A 64 16.22 -16.56 14.38
N ALA A 65 15.29 -17.50 14.19
CA ALA A 65 15.28 -18.38 13.03
C ALA A 65 15.18 -17.64 11.68
N LEU A 66 14.48 -16.49 11.63
CA LEU A 66 14.45 -15.67 10.39
C LEU A 66 15.77 -14.91 10.18
N ARG A 67 16.43 -14.50 11.27
CA ARG A 67 17.73 -13.82 11.17
C ARG A 67 18.82 -14.80 10.77
N GLU A 68 18.81 -15.99 11.36
CA GLU A 68 19.73 -17.09 11.04
C GLU A 68 19.58 -17.51 9.58
N SER A 69 18.35 -17.64 9.07
CA SER A 69 18.14 -17.98 7.64
C SER A 69 18.64 -16.91 6.66
N ILE A 70 18.80 -15.66 7.10
CA ILE A 70 19.26 -14.54 6.27
C ILE A 70 20.73 -14.22 6.55
N ALA A 71 21.32 -14.75 7.63
CA ALA A 71 22.67 -14.40 8.06
C ALA A 71 23.74 -14.77 7.04
N ASP A 72 23.53 -15.86 6.29
CA ASP A 72 24.42 -16.32 5.22
C ASP A 72 24.06 -15.71 3.85
N ALA A 73 23.01 -14.89 3.77
CA ALA A 73 22.64 -14.18 2.56
C ALA A 73 23.43 -12.86 2.51
N ASP A 74 24.61 -12.88 1.89
CA ASP A 74 25.57 -11.76 1.82
C ASP A 74 25.06 -10.48 1.12
N GLY A 75 23.77 -10.39 0.77
CA GLY A 75 23.15 -9.21 0.16
C GLY A 75 23.68 -8.85 -1.22
N THR A 76 24.75 -9.50 -1.67
CA THR A 76 25.20 -9.53 -3.05
C THR A 76 24.28 -10.49 -3.80
N LEU A 77 23.33 -9.92 -4.54
CA LEU A 77 22.83 -10.60 -5.73
C LEU A 77 24.06 -10.76 -6.64
N GLU A 78 24.78 -11.87 -6.51
CA GLU A 78 25.77 -12.23 -7.52
C GLU A 78 25.04 -12.24 -8.86
N ALA A 79 25.62 -11.61 -9.88
CA ALA A 79 25.02 -11.44 -11.21
C ALA A 79 24.53 -12.76 -11.86
N ALA A 80 24.87 -13.92 -11.29
CA ALA A 80 24.34 -15.23 -11.65
C ALA A 80 22.84 -15.41 -11.36
N ASP A 81 22.25 -14.67 -10.41
CA ASP A 81 20.81 -14.73 -10.11
C ASP A 81 19.97 -13.75 -10.94
N GLU A 82 20.56 -13.01 -11.88
CA GLU A 82 19.77 -12.26 -12.88
C GLU A 82 18.90 -13.20 -13.74
N ALA A 83 19.33 -14.45 -13.93
CA ALA A 83 18.53 -15.50 -14.57
C ALA A 83 17.40 -16.05 -13.68
N ARG A 84 17.43 -15.77 -12.37
CA ARG A 84 16.37 -16.07 -11.38
C ARG A 84 15.59 -14.84 -10.94
N LEU A 85 15.86 -13.67 -11.52
CA LEU A 85 14.86 -12.62 -11.64
C LEU A 85 13.80 -13.16 -12.60
N PHE A 86 12.97 -14.09 -12.10
CA PHE A 86 11.71 -14.40 -12.72
C PHE A 86 11.07 -13.06 -13.07
N GLU A 87 10.59 -12.89 -14.31
CA GLU A 87 9.63 -11.85 -14.62
C GLU A 87 8.41 -12.14 -13.74
N VAL A 88 8.44 -11.71 -12.46
CA VAL A 88 7.34 -11.90 -11.52
C VAL A 88 6.21 -11.08 -12.11
N PRO A 89 5.13 -11.70 -12.63
CA PRO A 89 4.04 -10.94 -13.22
C PRO A 89 3.48 -10.00 -12.14
N ASP A 90 3.38 -8.70 -12.47
CA ASP A 90 3.04 -7.59 -11.57
C ASP A 90 2.06 -7.97 -10.45
N SER A 91 2.51 -8.47 -9.30
CA SER A 91 1.79 -8.60 -8.00
C SER A 91 0.38 -9.24 -7.98
N ASP A 92 -0.19 -9.62 -9.12
CA ASP A 92 -1.59 -9.99 -9.28
C ASP A 92 -1.82 -11.50 -9.02
N PHE A 93 -0.76 -12.27 -8.73
CA PHE A 93 -0.81 -13.72 -8.54
C PHE A 93 -0.57 -14.23 -7.11
N LEU A 94 -0.06 -13.40 -6.18
CA LEU A 94 0.38 -13.88 -4.86
C LEU A 94 -0.64 -13.73 -3.72
N GLY A 95 -1.86 -13.27 -4.01
CA GLY A 95 -2.92 -13.19 -3.00
C GLY A 95 -4.31 -13.28 -3.61
N GLU A 96 -5.28 -13.71 -2.80
CA GLU A 96 -6.69 -13.53 -3.14
C GLU A 96 -6.92 -12.05 -3.44
N ARG A 97 -7.23 -11.76 -4.72
CA ARG A 97 -7.52 -10.39 -5.15
C ARG A 97 -8.60 -9.84 -4.24
N ASN A 98 -8.34 -8.70 -3.60
CA ASN A 98 -9.34 -8.03 -2.77
C ASN A 98 -10.68 -7.99 -3.54
N PRO A 99 -11.76 -8.62 -3.03
CA PRO A 99 -13.01 -8.78 -3.77
C PRO A 99 -13.68 -7.44 -4.10
N ARG A 100 -13.30 -6.36 -3.41
CA ARG A 100 -13.74 -4.99 -3.71
C ARG A 100 -12.98 -4.36 -4.88
N ARG A 101 -11.86 -4.93 -5.33
CA ARG A 101 -11.16 -4.44 -6.52
C ARG A 101 -11.92 -4.89 -7.75
N VAL A 102 -12.58 -3.93 -8.39
CA VAL A 102 -13.23 -4.09 -9.71
C VAL A 102 -12.28 -4.79 -10.68
N ALA A 103 -12.82 -5.69 -11.51
CA ALA A 103 -12.07 -6.40 -12.54
C ALA A 103 -11.30 -5.42 -13.44
N ASN A 104 -10.16 -5.88 -13.98
CA ASN A 104 -9.36 -5.04 -14.85
C ASN A 104 -10.12 -4.85 -16.18
N TYR A 105 -10.63 -3.64 -16.42
CA TYR A 105 -11.42 -3.32 -17.61
C TYR A 105 -10.54 -2.78 -18.75
N VAL A 106 -10.82 -3.20 -19.98
CA VAL A 106 -10.31 -2.60 -21.22
C VAL A 106 -11.49 -1.98 -21.94
N SER A 107 -11.39 -0.69 -22.27
CA SER A 107 -12.43 -0.01 -23.06
C SER A 107 -12.55 -0.62 -24.46
N GLU A 108 -13.76 -0.63 -25.02
CA GLU A 108 -13.98 -1.12 -26.37
C GLU A 108 -13.18 -0.35 -27.44
N GLU A 109 -13.00 0.95 -27.23
CA GLU A 109 -12.18 1.81 -28.10
C GLU A 109 -10.70 1.46 -28.01
N GLU A 110 -10.22 1.16 -26.79
CA GLU A 110 -8.87 0.71 -26.56
C GLU A 110 -8.62 -0.64 -27.25
N ALA A 111 -9.57 -1.58 -27.17
CA ALA A 111 -9.47 -2.85 -27.87
C ALA A 111 -9.43 -2.65 -29.39
N LYS A 112 -10.28 -1.78 -29.95
CA LYS A 112 -10.26 -1.42 -31.39
C LYS A 112 -8.91 -0.83 -31.81
N TYR A 113 -8.34 0.04 -30.97
CA TYR A 113 -7.03 0.65 -31.20
C TYR A 113 -5.90 -0.39 -31.22
N LEU A 114 -5.81 -1.23 -30.18
CA LEU A 114 -4.80 -2.26 -30.05
C LEU A 114 -4.89 -3.31 -31.16
N ARG A 115 -6.11 -3.70 -31.58
CA ARG A 115 -6.32 -4.63 -32.70
C ARG A 115 -5.71 -4.11 -34.00
N LYS A 116 -5.76 -2.81 -34.27
CA LYS A 116 -5.11 -2.22 -35.46
C LYS A 116 -3.59 -2.37 -35.42
N LEU A 117 -2.98 -2.18 -34.25
CA LEU A 117 -1.54 -2.35 -34.08
C LEU A 117 -1.12 -3.82 -34.22
N ILE A 118 -1.86 -4.72 -33.57
CA ILE A 118 -1.61 -6.18 -33.64
C ILE A 118 -1.77 -6.67 -35.08
N ALA A 119 -2.81 -6.23 -35.81
CA ALA A 119 -3.03 -6.64 -37.19
C ALA A 119 -1.88 -6.25 -38.15
N LYS A 120 -1.14 -5.16 -37.85
CA LYS A 120 -0.03 -4.70 -38.69
C LYS A 120 1.33 -5.24 -38.27
N TYR A 121 1.59 -5.32 -36.96
CA TYR A 121 2.93 -5.60 -36.41
C TYR A 121 3.02 -6.92 -35.62
N GLY A 122 1.91 -7.58 -35.31
CA GLY A 122 1.90 -8.82 -34.53
C GLY A 122 2.40 -8.61 -33.10
N GLU A 123 3.56 -9.17 -32.78
CA GLU A 123 4.20 -9.09 -31.45
C GLU A 123 5.39 -8.12 -31.40
N ASP A 124 5.72 -7.43 -32.51
CA ASP A 124 6.84 -6.50 -32.58
C ASP A 124 6.52 -5.13 -31.95
N TYR A 125 6.54 -5.04 -30.62
CA TYR A 125 6.18 -3.82 -29.87
C TYR A 125 7.07 -2.61 -30.17
N LYS A 126 8.37 -2.82 -30.40
CA LYS A 126 9.31 -1.74 -30.77
C LYS A 126 8.97 -1.09 -32.12
N LYS A 127 8.38 -1.86 -33.05
CA LYS A 127 7.90 -1.32 -34.33
C LYS A 127 6.56 -0.59 -34.16
N MET A 128 5.67 -1.12 -33.31
CA MET A 128 4.42 -0.45 -32.96
C MET A 128 4.64 0.91 -32.31
N GLU A 129 5.62 1.00 -31.40
CA GLU A 129 5.98 2.26 -30.73
C GLU A 129 6.37 3.34 -31.75
N ARG A 130 7.17 2.97 -32.75
CA ARG A 130 7.68 3.88 -33.79
C ARG A 130 6.63 4.29 -34.82
N ASP A 131 5.51 3.60 -34.92
CA ASP A 131 4.46 3.95 -35.89
C ASP A 131 3.60 5.12 -35.40
N VAL A 132 4.06 6.34 -35.62
CA VAL A 132 3.38 7.58 -35.21
C VAL A 132 1.95 7.69 -35.78
N LYS A 133 1.64 7.01 -36.89
CA LYS A 133 0.33 7.13 -37.55
C LYS A 133 -0.72 6.24 -36.92
N ILE A 134 -0.37 5.02 -36.53
CA ILE A 134 -1.29 4.06 -35.91
C ILE A 134 -1.20 4.12 -34.39
N ASN A 135 0.01 4.36 -33.85
CA ASN A 135 0.21 4.66 -32.45
C ASN A 135 -0.04 6.16 -32.19
N ASN A 136 -1.25 6.65 -32.48
CA ASN A 136 -1.61 8.07 -32.34
C ASN A 136 -1.36 8.59 -30.92
N MET A 137 -1.50 7.71 -29.91
CA MET A 137 -1.31 8.04 -28.50
C MET A 137 0.16 7.95 -28.05
N GLN A 138 1.09 7.64 -28.97
CA GLN A 138 2.53 7.55 -28.74
C GLN A 138 2.87 6.72 -27.49
N TRP A 139 2.19 5.59 -27.32
CA TRP A 139 2.46 4.72 -26.18
C TRP A 139 3.84 4.08 -26.32
N THR A 140 4.54 4.02 -25.19
CA THR A 140 5.84 3.37 -25.08
C THR A 140 5.72 1.86 -25.29
N GLU A 141 6.82 1.23 -25.69
CA GLU A 141 6.90 -0.23 -25.90
C GLU A 141 6.30 -1.03 -24.73
N GLN A 142 6.69 -0.70 -23.50
CA GLN A 142 6.22 -1.41 -22.30
C GLN A 142 4.71 -1.24 -22.07
N LYS A 143 4.16 -0.06 -22.39
CA LYS A 143 2.73 0.21 -22.25
C LYS A 143 1.93 -0.58 -23.29
N LEU A 144 2.45 -0.71 -24.50
CA LEU A 144 1.88 -1.54 -25.56
C LEU A 144 1.94 -3.03 -25.17
N ARG A 145 3.09 -3.53 -24.68
CA ARG A 145 3.23 -4.92 -24.20
C ARG A 145 2.18 -5.26 -23.14
N ARG A 146 2.05 -4.42 -22.09
CA ARG A 146 1.07 -4.64 -21.01
C ARG A 146 -0.39 -4.61 -21.51
N ARG A 147 -0.72 -3.71 -22.44
CA ARG A 147 -2.09 -3.57 -22.95
C ARG A 147 -2.45 -4.69 -23.93
N CYS A 148 -1.54 -5.09 -24.82
CA CYS A 148 -1.73 -6.23 -25.71
C CYS A 148 -1.86 -7.53 -24.93
N ALA A 149 -1.03 -7.76 -23.90
CA ALA A 149 -1.16 -8.92 -23.03
C ALA A 149 -2.54 -8.98 -22.34
N ARG A 150 -3.04 -7.83 -21.88
CA ARG A 150 -4.40 -7.75 -21.31
C ARG A 150 -5.49 -8.03 -22.32
N LEU A 151 -5.34 -7.54 -23.56
CA LEU A 151 -6.28 -7.83 -24.64
C LEU A 151 -6.32 -9.33 -24.96
N ALA A 152 -5.16 -9.99 -25.01
CA ALA A 152 -5.09 -11.44 -25.23
C ALA A 152 -5.80 -12.24 -24.13
N LEU A 153 -5.70 -11.81 -22.86
CA LEU A 153 -6.43 -12.43 -21.75
C LEU A 153 -7.95 -12.21 -21.83
N LEU A 154 -8.40 -11.07 -22.37
CA LEU A 154 -9.81 -10.81 -22.63
C LEU A 154 -10.34 -11.67 -23.78
N ASP A 155 -9.58 -11.77 -24.87
CA ASP A 155 -9.96 -12.59 -26.02
C ASP A 155 -9.94 -14.10 -25.67
N ALA A 156 -9.08 -14.52 -24.72
CA ALA A 156 -9.09 -15.86 -24.13
C ALA A 156 -10.19 -16.07 -23.07
N ASN A 157 -11.04 -15.07 -22.83
CA ASN A 157 -12.11 -15.06 -21.82
C ASN A 157 -11.65 -15.37 -20.38
N ILE A 158 -10.36 -15.19 -20.07
CA ILE A 158 -9.81 -15.38 -18.72
C ILE A 158 -10.19 -14.19 -17.82
N ILE A 159 -10.36 -13.01 -18.42
CA ILE A 159 -10.85 -11.80 -17.75
C ILE A 159 -12.31 -11.56 -18.15
N SER A 160 -13.19 -11.36 -17.18
CA SER A 160 -14.59 -11.00 -17.45
C SER A 160 -14.68 -9.62 -18.10
N LYS A 161 -15.44 -9.49 -19.20
CA LYS A 161 -16.00 -8.19 -19.61
C LYS A 161 -16.91 -7.71 -18.47
N PRO A 162 -16.84 -6.45 -18.00
CA PRO A 162 -17.85 -5.97 -17.08
C PRO A 162 -19.19 -6.05 -17.81
N GLN A 163 -20.17 -6.68 -17.16
CA GLN A 163 -21.56 -6.58 -17.57
C GLN A 163 -21.85 -5.07 -17.60
N ALA A 164 -22.23 -4.55 -18.77
CA ALA A 164 -22.87 -3.25 -18.79
C ALA A 164 -24.11 -3.42 -17.94
N GLU A 165 -24.15 -2.80 -16.77
CA GLU A 165 -25.40 -2.70 -16.03
C GLU A 165 -26.35 -1.97 -16.97
N GLU A 166 -27.26 -2.73 -17.58
CA GLU A 166 -28.42 -2.18 -18.26
C GLU A 166 -29.16 -1.39 -17.19
N THR A 167 -28.88 -0.09 -17.13
CA THR A 167 -29.75 0.88 -16.47
C THR A 167 -31.10 0.78 -17.16
N GLN A 168 -31.96 -0.08 -16.61
CA GLN A 168 -33.39 0.03 -16.79
C GLN A 168 -33.81 1.31 -16.05
N ASP A 169 -34.44 2.19 -16.83
CA ASP A 169 -35.16 3.42 -16.49
C ASP A 169 -34.38 4.76 -16.48
#